data_AF-A0A961GLB0-F1
#
_entry.id   AF-A0A961GLB0-F1
#
_cell.length_a   1.000
_cell.length_b   1.000
_cell.length_c   1.000
_cell.angle_alpha   90.00
_cell.angle_beta   90.00
_cell.angle_gamma   90.00
#
_symmetry.space_group_name_H-M   'P 1'
#
loop_
_entity.id
_entity.type
_entity.pdbx_description
1 polymer ?
#
loop_
_entity_poly.entity_id
_entity_poly.type
_entity_poly.pdbx_seq_one_letter_code
_entity_poly.pdbx_strand_id
1 'polypeptide(L)' 'MERIGVRELRQNASRYLAQVAADHQPIEITDRGRPVARL' A
#
# COMPACT_ATOMS: atom_id res chain seq x y z
N MET A 1 1.04 3.71 10.49
CA MET A 1 0.93 2.71 9.40
C MET A 1 -0.10 3.22 8.42
N GLU A 2 0.34 3.56 7.22
CA GLU A 2 -0.55 3.96 6.13
C GLU A 2 -1.34 2.75 5.64
N ARG A 3 -2.60 2.97 5.24
CA ARG A 3 -3.49 1.92 4.80
C ARG A 3 -4.16 2.34 3.50
N ILE A 4 -4.00 1.54 2.46
CA ILE A 4 -4.51 1.82 1.12
C ILE A 4 -5.43 0.71 0.63
N GLY A 5 -6.32 1.04 -0.30
CA GLY A 5 -7.13 0.04 -0.98
C GLY A 5 -6.37 -0.64 -2.12
N VAL A 6 -6.72 -1.88 -2.43
CA VAL A 6 -6.14 -2.63 -3.57
C VAL A 6 -6.34 -1.90 -4.91
N ARG A 7 -7.44 -1.14 -5.05
CA ARG A 7 -7.71 -0.32 -6.23
C ARG A 7 -6.78 0.88 -6.35
N GLU A 8 -6.41 1.46 -5.21
CA GLU A 8 -5.50 2.60 -5.14
C GLU A 8 -4.06 2.15 -5.37
N LEU A 9 -3.65 1.03 -4.76
CA LEU A 9 -2.38 0.38 -5.06
C LEU A 9 -2.26 0.09 -6.56
N ARG A 10 -3.29 -0.47 -7.20
CA ARG A 10 -3.27 -0.77 -8.64
C ARG A 10 -3.05 0.48 -9.50
N GLN A 11 -3.62 1.62 -9.11
CA GLN A 11 -3.51 2.87 -9.88
C GLN A 11 -2.17 3.59 -9.65
N ASN A 12 -1.58 3.43 -8.47
CA ASN A 12 -0.40 4.18 -8.04
C ASN A 12 0.75 3.29 -7.57
N ALA A 13 0.86 2.06 -8.10
CA ALA A 13 1.75 1.02 -7.55
C ALA A 13 3.20 1.49 -7.42
N SER A 14 3.74 2.11 -8.49
CA SER A 14 5.12 2.60 -8.51
C SER A 14 5.38 3.69 -7.46
N ARG A 15 4.39 4.55 -7.19
CA ARG A 15 4.50 5.60 -6.17
C ARG A 15 4.63 5.01 -4.78
N TYR A 16 3.77 4.04 -4.45
CA TYR A 16 3.81 3.38 -3.14
C TYR A 16 5.05 2.52 -2.96
N LEU A 17 5.51 1.84 -4.01
CA LEU A 17 6.79 1.11 -3.99
C LEU A 17 7.97 2.04 -3.71
N ALA A 18 8.03 3.20 -4.39
CA ALA A 18 9.06 4.20 -4.14
C ALA A 18 8.99 4.77 -2.71
N GLN A 19 7.78 5.00 -2.20
CA GLN A 19 7.57 5.48 -0.84
C GLN A 19 8.03 4.47 0.20
N VAL A 20 7.63 3.19 0.10
CA VAL A 20 8.09 2.13 1.01
C VAL A 20 9.62 1.98 0.96
N ALA A 21 10.20 2.06 -0.24
CA ALA A 21 11.65 1.99 -0.41
C ALA A 21 12.39 3.18 0.22
N ALA A 22 11.80 4.37 0.20
CA ALA A 22 12.40 5.57 0.77
C ALA A 22 12.21 5.67 2.30
N ASP A 23 11.00 5.40 2.77
CA ASP A 23 10.59 5.63 4.16
C ASP A 23 10.80 4.40 5.05
N HIS A 24 11.10 3.24 4.44
CA HIS A 24 11.22 1.93 5.09
C HIS A 24 10.02 1.57 5.98
N GLN A 25 8.86 2.15 5.68
CA GLN A 25 7.64 2.00 6.45
C GLN A 25 6.64 1.14 5.69
N PRO A 26 6.09 0.10 6.33
CA PRO A 26 5.17 -0.78 5.67
C PRO A 26 3.80 -0.12 5.48
N ILE A 27 3.20 -0.39 4.32
CA ILE A 27 1.85 0.05 3.97
C ILE A 27 0.91 -1.16 4.01
N GLU A 28 -0.21 -1.02 4.71
CA GLU A 28 -1.22 -2.07 4.77
C GLU A 28 -2.19 -1.96 3.61
N ILE A 29 -2.35 -3.04 2.87
CA ILE A 29 -3.22 -3.11 1.70
C ILE A 29 -4.52 -3.78 2.11
N THR A 30 -5.64 -3.17 1.74
CA THR A 30 -6.98 -3.66 2.04
C THR A 30 -7.80 -3.94 0.79
N ASP A 31 -8.66 -4.96 0.85
CA ASP A 31 -9.75 -5.16 -0.10
C ASP A 31 -11.09 -5.07 0.64
N ARG A 32 -11.95 -4.15 0.21
CA ARG A 32 -13.25 -3.85 0.84
C ARG A 32 -13.16 -3.67 2.37
N GLY A 33 -12.11 -2.97 2.83
CA GLY A 33 -11.86 -2.70 4.25
C GLY A 33 -11.24 -3.86 5.04
N ARG A 34 -10.95 -4.98 4.40
CA ARG A 34 -10.29 -6.13 5.02
C ARG A 34 -8.79 -6.13 4.66
N PRO A 35 -7.87 -6.26 5.63
CA PRO A 35 -6.45 -6.34 5.33
C PRO A 35 -6.12 -7.62 4.56
N VAL A 36 -5.36 -7.49 3.47
CA VAL A 36 -5.00 -8.61 2.58
C VAL A 36 -3.50 -8.77 2.38
N ALA A 37 -2.72 -7.69 2.50
CA ALA A 37 -1.27 -7.72 2.32
C ALA A 37 -0.59 -6.56 3.06
N ARG A 38 0.73 -6.64 3.17
CA ARG A 38 1.60 -5.54 3.60
C ARG A 38 2.73 -5.41 2.60
N LEU A 39 3.02 -4.18 2.21
CA LEU A 39 4.14 -3.81 1.36
C LEU A 39 5.20 -3.13 2.23
#